data_AF-A0A7S1CVH8-F1
#
_entry.id   AF-A0A7S1CVH8-F1
#
_cell.length_a   1.000
_cell.length_b   1.000
_cell.length_c   1.000
_cell.angle_alpha   90.00
_cell.angle_beta   90.00
_cell.angle_gamma   90.00
#
_symmetry.space_group_name_H-M   'P 1'
#
loop_
_entity.id
_entity.type
_entity.pdbx_description
1 polymer ?
#
loop_
_entity_poly.entity_id
_entity_poly.type
_entity_poly.pdbx_seq_one_letter_code
_entity_poly.pdbx_strand_id
1 'polypeptide(L)'
;VVSLDDLEEYTTEPELVANIEMNTHQYLSLIADAADDVMPAPTDLELSEDVFDIMMEQRMRNQESLETQAAEEGIARHPHNTIPASLKRRYEVLIIPRTHMERMKMRAISSPQIGGLVTFQGIVTQVTDVRPLMTVATYLNDEDGKEYFQEVN
;
A
#
# COMPACT_ATOMS: atom_id res chain seq x y z
N VAL A 1 1.70 11.87 1.78
CA VAL A 1 0.36 12.47 1.57
C VAL A 1 0.38 13.19 0.22
N VAL A 2 -0.64 12.97 -0.60
CA VAL A 2 -0.78 13.56 -1.93
C VAL A 2 -1.99 14.48 -1.93
N SER A 3 -1.77 15.77 -2.16
CA SER A 3 -2.84 16.75 -2.29
C SER A 3 -3.36 16.78 -3.72
N LEU A 4 -4.68 16.73 -3.90
CA LEU A 4 -5.28 16.91 -5.23
C LEU A 4 -5.17 18.34 -5.75
N ASP A 5 -5.00 19.33 -4.86
CA ASP A 5 -4.76 20.73 -5.27
C ASP A 5 -3.40 20.87 -5.98
N ASP A 6 -2.35 20.26 -5.40
CA ASP A 6 -1.00 20.27 -6.00
C ASP A 6 -0.99 19.51 -7.34
N LEU A 7 -1.77 18.43 -7.43
CA LEU A 7 -1.90 17.65 -8.66
C LEU A 7 -2.66 18.42 -9.75
N GLU A 8 -3.67 19.20 -9.38
CA GLU A 8 -4.42 20.06 -10.30
C GLU A 8 -3.54 21.19 -10.87
N GLU A 9 -2.62 21.74 -10.08
CA GLU A 9 -1.64 22.74 -10.55
C GLU A 9 -0.57 22.13 -11.47
N TYR A 10 -0.13 20.90 -11.15
CA TYR A 10 0.93 20.22 -11.90
C TYR A 10 0.46 19.61 -13.23
N THR A 11 -0.78 19.10 -13.29
CA THR A 11 -1.24 18.32 -14.43
C THR A 11 -1.60 19.19 -15.64
N THR A 12 -1.16 18.75 -16.82
CA THR A 12 -1.66 19.29 -18.10
C THR A 12 -3.02 18.69 -18.46
N GLU A 13 -3.35 17.52 -17.90
CA GLU A 13 -4.58 16.77 -18.18
C GLU A 13 -5.62 16.99 -17.06
N PRO A 14 -6.68 17.77 -17.31
CA PRO A 14 -7.67 18.11 -16.27
C PRO A 14 -8.54 16.90 -15.88
N GLU A 15 -8.60 15.87 -16.71
CA GLU A 15 -9.41 14.67 -16.45
C GLU A 15 -8.80 13.75 -15.38
N LEU A 16 -7.48 13.81 -15.16
CA LEU A 16 -6.79 12.95 -14.22
C LEU A 16 -7.34 13.10 -12.79
N VAL A 17 -7.54 14.34 -12.35
CA VAL A 17 -8.06 14.64 -11.02
C VAL A 17 -9.48 14.10 -10.86
N ALA A 18 -10.33 14.29 -11.87
CA ALA A 18 -11.70 13.76 -11.86
C ALA A 18 -11.73 12.22 -11.84
N ASN A 19 -10.80 11.56 -12.55
CA ASN A 19 -10.67 10.12 -12.54
C ASN A 19 -10.21 9.60 -11.17
N ILE A 20 -9.28 10.31 -10.51
CA ILE A 20 -8.84 9.99 -9.15
C ILE A 20 -9.99 10.16 -8.15
N GLU A 21 -10.80 11.21 -8.28
CA GLU A 21 -11.98 11.41 -7.44
C GLU A 21 -13.05 10.35 -7.65
N MET A 22 -13.18 9.76 -8.84
CA MET A 22 -14.19 8.74 -9.15
C MET A 22 -13.74 7.31 -8.79
N ASN A 23 -12.44 7.02 -8.82
CA ASN A 23 -11.89 5.69 -8.54
C ASN A 23 -10.68 5.75 -7.60
N THR A 24 -10.85 6.39 -6.45
CA THR A 24 -9.74 6.74 -5.55
C THR A 24 -8.99 5.52 -5.02
N HIS A 25 -9.69 4.41 -4.81
CA HIS A 25 -9.08 3.17 -4.32
C HIS A 25 -8.02 2.63 -5.30
N GLN A 26 -8.33 2.60 -6.60
CA GLN A 26 -7.38 2.12 -7.61
C GLN A 26 -6.16 3.04 -7.71
N TYR A 27 -6.38 4.35 -7.67
CA TYR A 27 -5.30 5.33 -7.76
C TYR A 27 -4.39 5.32 -6.53
N LEU A 28 -4.90 4.95 -5.35
CA LEU A 28 -4.07 4.79 -4.16
C LEU A 28 -3.02 3.68 -4.36
N SER A 29 -3.42 2.54 -4.92
CA SER A 29 -2.48 1.45 -5.26
C SER A 29 -1.48 1.88 -6.33
N LEU A 30 -1.94 2.53 -7.40
CA LEU A 30 -1.05 2.99 -8.49
C LEU A 30 -0.02 4.02 -8.00
N ILE A 31 -0.42 4.93 -7.11
CA ILE A 31 0.49 5.91 -6.52
C ILE A 31 1.49 5.21 -5.59
N ALA A 32 1.08 4.19 -4.83
CA ALA A 32 1.99 3.41 -4.01
C ALA A 32 3.02 2.66 -4.88
N ASP A 33 2.59 2.03 -5.97
CA ASP A 33 3.50 1.35 -6.90
C ASP A 33 4.50 2.34 -7.52
N ALA A 34 4.02 3.51 -7.99
CA ALA A 34 4.89 4.56 -8.53
C ALA A 34 5.85 5.14 -7.48
N ALA A 35 5.42 5.25 -6.22
CA ALA A 35 6.27 5.71 -5.13
C ALA A 35 7.36 4.69 -4.78
N ASP A 36 7.07 3.39 -4.88
CA ASP A 36 8.07 2.34 -4.72
C ASP A 36 9.13 2.41 -5.83
N ASP A 37 8.73 2.65 -7.08
CA ASP A 37 9.65 2.74 -8.23
C ASP A 37 10.61 3.94 -8.15
N VAL A 38 10.16 5.05 -7.54
CA VAL A 38 10.93 6.30 -7.43
C VAL A 38 11.62 6.43 -6.06
N MET A 39 11.48 5.43 -5.17
CA MET A 39 12.03 5.49 -3.82
C MET A 39 13.56 5.63 -3.84
N PRO A 40 14.13 6.70 -3.25
CA PRO A 40 15.58 6.89 -3.22
C PRO A 40 16.26 5.91 -2.26
N ALA A 41 17.56 5.69 -2.45
CA ALA A 41 18.36 4.93 -1.51
C ALA A 41 18.36 5.59 -0.11
N PRO A 42 18.53 4.81 0.98
CA PRO A 42 18.56 5.34 2.33
C PRO A 42 19.57 6.47 2.48
N THR A 43 19.12 7.62 2.99
CA THR A 43 19.95 8.83 3.11
C THR A 43 20.85 8.81 4.34
N ASP A 44 20.40 8.19 5.44
CA ASP A 44 21.15 8.05 6.69
C ASP A 44 21.50 6.58 6.96
N LEU A 45 22.79 6.27 6.94
CA LEU A 45 23.34 4.93 7.20
C LEU A 45 23.49 4.62 8.70
N GLU A 46 23.28 5.61 9.58
CA GLU A 46 23.49 5.48 11.03
C GLU A 46 22.19 5.23 11.82
N LEU A 47 21.06 5.00 11.15
CA LEU A 47 19.82 4.63 11.83
C LEU A 47 19.99 3.26 12.49
N SER A 48 19.60 3.15 13.76
CA SER A 48 19.53 1.87 14.45
C SER A 48 18.55 0.96 13.71
N GLU A 49 19.02 -0.19 13.24
CA GLU A 49 18.18 -1.17 12.55
C GLU A 49 17.00 -1.56 13.44
N ASP A 50 15.78 -1.31 12.95
CA ASP A 50 14.59 -1.80 13.61
C ASP A 50 14.45 -3.31 13.39
N VAL A 51 13.76 -4.00 14.29
CA VAL A 51 13.49 -5.45 14.19
C VAL A 51 12.88 -5.80 12.83
N PHE A 52 12.02 -4.93 12.29
CA PHE A 52 11.43 -5.15 10.98
C PHE A 52 12.48 -5.09 9.86
N ASP A 53 13.48 -4.19 9.92
CA ASP A 53 14.53 -4.11 8.89
C ASP A 53 15.38 -5.37 8.89
N ILE A 54 15.78 -5.81 10.08
CA ILE A 54 16.55 -7.05 10.27
C ILE A 54 15.76 -8.24 9.72
N MET A 55 14.48 -8.35 10.05
CA MET A 55 13.61 -9.43 9.57
C MET A 55 13.42 -9.35 8.04
N MET A 56 13.21 -8.16 7.48
CA MET A 56 13.04 -7.98 6.04
C MET A 56 14.33 -8.33 5.28
N GLU A 57 15.49 -7.90 5.78
CA GLU A 57 16.78 -8.22 5.18
C GLU A 57 17.05 -9.73 5.20
N GLN A 58 16.77 -10.40 6.33
CA GLN A 58 16.85 -11.86 6.44
C GLN A 58 15.94 -12.55 5.42
N ARG A 59 14.71 -12.08 5.27
CA ARG A 59 13.76 -12.61 4.28
C ARG A 59 14.25 -12.43 2.85
N MET A 60 14.76 -11.25 2.50
CA MET A 60 15.31 -10.97 1.16
C MET A 60 16.49 -11.88 0.84
N ARG A 61 17.44 -12.06 1.77
CA ARG A 61 18.58 -12.98 1.60
C ARG A 61 18.14 -14.44 1.43
N ASN A 62 17.17 -14.88 2.23
CA ASN A 62 16.63 -16.24 2.14
C ASN A 62 15.92 -16.45 0.79
N GLN A 63 15.14 -15.47 0.34
CA GLN A 63 14.49 -15.52 -0.96
C GLN A 63 15.52 -15.62 -2.09
N GLU A 64 16.55 -14.76 -2.10
CA GLU A 64 17.61 -14.79 -3.13
C GLU A 64 18.34 -16.16 -3.20
N SER A 65 18.62 -16.76 -2.03
CA SER A 65 19.23 -18.09 -1.98
C SER A 65 18.32 -19.18 -2.54
N LEU A 66 17.03 -19.17 -2.16
CA LEU A 66 16.02 -20.10 -2.67
C LEU A 66 15.78 -19.92 -4.17
N GLU A 67 15.82 -18.68 -4.65
CA GLU A 67 15.67 -18.33 -6.06
C GLU A 67 16.81 -18.87 -6.92
N THR A 68 18.05 -18.80 -6.41
CA THR A 68 19.24 -19.35 -7.06
C THR A 68 19.15 -20.88 -7.15
N GLN A 69 18.80 -21.54 -6.05
CA GLN A 69 18.64 -23.01 -6.01
C GLN A 69 17.52 -23.49 -6.93
N ALA A 70 16.37 -22.82 -6.93
CA ALA A 70 15.24 -23.17 -7.80
C ALA A 70 15.59 -23.01 -9.29
N ALA A 71 16.43 -22.04 -9.65
CA ALA A 71 16.91 -21.85 -11.02
C ALA A 71 17.85 -22.98 -11.46
N GLU A 72 18.69 -23.49 -10.56
CA GLU A 72 19.59 -24.62 -10.81
C GLU A 72 18.82 -25.95 -10.94
N GLU A 73 17.77 -26.15 -10.14
CA GLU A 73 16.97 -27.39 -10.09
C GLU A 73 15.76 -27.39 -11.05
N GLY A 74 15.45 -26.27 -11.70
CA GLY A 74 14.33 -26.15 -12.64
C GLY A 74 12.95 -26.24 -11.98
N ILE A 75 12.84 -25.99 -10.68
CA ILE A 75 11.59 -26.09 -9.91
C ILE A 75 10.75 -24.82 -10.12
N ALA A 76 9.46 -25.00 -10.45
CA ALA A 76 8.53 -23.90 -10.59
C ALA A 76 8.29 -23.19 -9.25
N ARG A 77 8.37 -21.86 -9.24
CA ARG A 77 8.11 -21.04 -8.05
C ARG A 77 6.63 -21.08 -7.69
N HIS A 78 6.34 -21.24 -6.40
CA HIS A 78 4.97 -21.08 -5.89
C HIS A 78 4.59 -19.58 -5.88
N PRO A 79 3.38 -19.18 -6.30
CA PRO A 79 2.99 -17.77 -6.37
C PRO A 79 3.07 -17.03 -5.03
N HIS A 80 2.80 -17.73 -3.93
CA HIS A 80 2.84 -17.19 -2.57
C HIS A 80 4.23 -17.17 -1.93
N ASN A 81 5.29 -17.60 -2.63
CA ASN A 81 6.66 -17.60 -2.10
C ASN A 81 7.40 -16.28 -2.39
N THR A 82 6.73 -15.30 -2.98
CA THR A 82 7.28 -13.97 -3.26
C THR A 82 6.83 -12.98 -2.20
N ILE A 83 7.77 -12.22 -1.63
CA ILE A 83 7.44 -11.15 -0.67
C ILE A 83 6.58 -10.07 -1.36
N PRO A 84 5.33 -9.84 -0.90
CA PRO A 84 4.46 -8.84 -1.51
C PRO A 84 4.92 -7.40 -1.22
N ALA A 85 4.59 -6.47 -2.12
CA ALA A 85 4.94 -5.06 -1.96
C ALA A 85 4.30 -4.44 -0.71
N SER A 86 3.08 -4.87 -0.37
CA SER A 86 2.38 -4.46 0.87
C SER A 86 3.18 -4.77 2.14
N LEU A 87 3.96 -5.86 2.17
CA LEU A 87 4.82 -6.21 3.30
C LEU A 87 6.12 -5.39 3.31
N LYS A 88 6.58 -4.87 2.17
CA LYS A 88 7.81 -4.05 2.08
C LYS A 88 7.57 -2.58 2.42
N ARG A 89 6.38 -2.08 2.19
CA ARG A 89 6.01 -0.67 2.41
C ARG A 89 6.01 -0.33 3.89
N ARG A 90 6.81 0.67 4.26
CA ARG A 90 6.82 1.31 5.59
C ARG A 90 6.05 2.63 5.64
N TYR A 91 5.30 2.91 4.59
CA TYR A 91 4.55 4.14 4.43
C TYR A 91 3.14 3.84 3.95
N GLU A 92 2.25 4.79 4.18
CA GLU A 92 0.90 4.79 3.63
C GLU A 92 0.72 5.97 2.69
N VAL A 93 -0.01 5.74 1.61
CA VAL A 93 -0.43 6.80 0.68
C VAL A 93 -1.79 7.29 1.11
N LEU A 94 -1.88 8.59 1.36
CA LEU A 94 -3.13 9.27 1.69
C LEU A 94 -3.40 10.33 0.63
N ILE A 95 -4.63 10.37 0.12
CA ILE A 95 -5.10 11.36 -0.85
C ILE A 95 -5.95 12.39 -0.11
N ILE A 96 -5.59 13.66 -0.24
CA ILE A 96 -6.36 14.78 0.31
C ILE A 96 -7.27 15.35 -0.79
N PRO A 97 -8.58 15.53 -0.53
CA PRO A 97 -9.51 16.11 -1.49
C PRO A 97 -9.14 17.57 -1.83
N ARG A 98 -9.61 18.05 -2.97
CA ARG A 98 -9.42 19.46 -3.35
C ARG A 98 -10.06 20.42 -2.36
N THR A 99 -9.43 21.58 -2.16
CA THR A 99 -9.92 22.59 -1.20
C THR A 99 -11.31 23.12 -1.56
N HIS A 100 -11.65 23.25 -2.85
CA HIS A 100 -12.98 23.67 -3.32
C HIS A 100 -13.99 22.53 -3.44
N MET A 101 -13.64 21.30 -3.08
CA MET A 101 -14.58 20.18 -3.12
C MET A 101 -15.73 20.42 -2.13
N GLU A 102 -16.95 20.51 -2.64
CA GLU A 102 -18.11 20.74 -1.79
C GLU A 102 -18.38 19.56 -0.87
N ARG A 103 -18.70 19.87 0.39
CA ARG A 103 -19.06 18.86 1.38
C ARG A 103 -20.46 18.33 1.11
N MET A 104 -20.57 17.02 0.91
CA MET A 104 -21.84 16.35 0.73
C MET A 104 -22.57 16.18 2.07
N LYS A 105 -23.90 16.31 2.04
CA LYS A 105 -24.73 15.91 3.19
C LYS A 105 -24.72 14.39 3.29
N MET A 106 -24.54 13.83 4.48
CA MET A 106 -24.51 12.37 4.69
C MET A 106 -25.70 11.63 4.04
N ARG A 107 -26.90 12.23 4.06
CA ARG A 107 -28.11 11.65 3.45
C ARG A 107 -28.09 11.60 1.91
N ALA A 108 -27.20 12.35 1.26
CA ALA A 108 -27.08 12.40 -0.19
C ALA A 108 -26.03 11.41 -0.74
N ILE A 109 -25.22 10.80 0.13
CA ILE A 109 -24.24 9.78 -0.25
C ILE A 109 -25.01 8.51 -0.60
N SER A 110 -24.89 8.08 -1.86
CA SER A 110 -25.64 6.95 -2.41
C SER A 110 -24.75 6.14 -3.37
N SER A 111 -25.35 5.21 -4.12
CA SER A 111 -24.67 4.32 -5.06
C SER A 111 -23.76 5.02 -6.09
N PRO A 112 -24.06 6.24 -6.60
CA PRO A 112 -23.18 6.90 -7.57
C PRO A 112 -21.79 7.25 -7.04
N GLN A 113 -21.62 7.34 -5.72
CA GLN A 113 -20.35 7.68 -5.08
C GLN A 113 -19.52 6.45 -4.67
N ILE A 114 -19.94 5.23 -5.02
CA ILE A 114 -19.20 4.01 -4.69
C ILE A 114 -17.82 4.06 -5.38
N GLY A 115 -16.76 3.87 -4.60
CA GLY A 115 -15.36 3.88 -5.10
C GLY A 115 -14.76 5.27 -5.27
N GLY A 116 -15.56 6.33 -5.14
CA GLY A 116 -15.11 7.72 -5.24
C GLY A 116 -14.75 8.35 -3.90
N LEU A 117 -13.94 9.41 -3.96
CA LEU A 117 -13.63 10.25 -2.81
C LEU A 117 -14.84 11.14 -2.49
N VAL A 118 -15.26 11.15 -1.23
CA VAL A 118 -16.37 11.99 -0.76
C VAL A 118 -15.97 12.69 0.52
N THR A 119 -16.22 13.99 0.58
CA THR A 119 -16.06 14.77 1.81
C THR A 119 -17.43 15.04 2.42
N PHE A 120 -17.61 14.75 3.72
CA PHE A 120 -18.82 15.10 4.46
C PHE A 120 -18.48 15.62 5.86
N GLN A 121 -19.44 16.27 6.51
CA GLN A 121 -19.29 16.75 7.88
C GLN A 121 -20.33 16.08 8.79
N GLY A 122 -19.89 15.62 9.96
CA GLY A 122 -20.73 14.94 10.94
C GLY A 122 -20.21 15.11 12.37
N ILE A 123 -20.95 14.56 13.33
CA ILE A 123 -20.58 14.54 14.75
C ILE A 123 -20.19 13.10 15.10
N VAL A 124 -19.00 12.91 15.66
CA VAL A 124 -18.54 11.60 16.15
C VAL A 124 -19.16 11.33 17.53
N THR A 125 -19.96 10.27 17.64
CA THR A 125 -20.68 9.93 18.88
C THR A 125 -20.00 8.82 19.69
N GLN A 126 -19.29 7.90 19.02
CA GLN A 126 -18.62 6.77 19.64
C GLN A 126 -17.28 6.54 18.95
N VAL A 127 -16.25 6.35 19.76
CA VAL A 127 -14.90 5.99 19.33
C VAL A 127 -14.58 4.63 19.94
N THR A 128 -14.01 3.72 19.15
CA THR A 128 -13.57 2.39 19.60
C THR A 128 -12.09 2.38 19.89
N ASP A 129 -11.65 1.45 20.74
CA ASP A 129 -10.22 1.23 21.00
C ASP A 129 -9.47 0.73 19.76
N VAL A 130 -8.17 0.99 19.74
CA VAL A 130 -7.26 0.55 18.67
C VAL A 130 -7.20 -0.98 18.63
N ARG A 131 -7.41 -1.54 17.44
CA ARG A 131 -7.27 -2.99 17.18
C ARG A 131 -6.24 -3.19 16.07
N PRO A 132 -5.26 -4.09 16.25
CA PRO A 132 -4.36 -4.44 15.16
C PRO A 132 -5.14 -5.17 14.05
N LEU A 133 -4.92 -4.77 12.81
CA LEU A 133 -5.47 -5.42 11.62
C LEU A 133 -4.33 -6.08 10.86
N MET A 134 -4.54 -7.33 10.44
CA MET A 134 -3.55 -8.09 9.68
C MET A 134 -3.71 -7.77 8.19
N THR A 135 -2.63 -7.29 7.56
CA THR A 135 -2.58 -7.02 6.11
C THR A 135 -1.99 -8.20 5.34
N VAL A 136 -0.92 -8.80 5.89
CA VAL A 136 -0.24 -9.95 5.28
C VAL A 136 -0.05 -11.02 6.34
N ALA A 137 -0.53 -12.23 6.05
CA ALA A 137 -0.25 -13.42 6.84
C ALA A 137 0.96 -14.15 6.26
N THR A 138 1.93 -14.49 7.11
CA THR A 138 3.10 -15.28 6.74
C THR A 138 2.98 -16.67 7.38
N TYR A 139 3.02 -17.71 6.56
CA TYR A 139 3.04 -19.10 6.98
C TYR A 139 4.41 -19.69 6.73
N LEU A 140 5.00 -20.34 7.73
CA LEU A 140 6.26 -21.05 7.59
C LEU A 140 5.97 -22.55 7.45
N ASN A 141 6.56 -23.20 6.45
CA ASN A 141 6.57 -24.66 6.38
C ASN A 141 7.76 -25.20 7.20
N ASP A 142 7.48 -25.95 8.26
CA ASP A 142 8.51 -26.53 9.13
C ASP A 142 9.39 -27.58 8.43
N GLU A 143 8.89 -28.23 7.36
CA GLU A 143 9.64 -29.27 6.63
C GLU A 143 10.66 -28.66 5.65
N ASP A 144 10.24 -27.62 4.91
CA ASP A 144 11.05 -27.00 3.85
C ASP A 144 11.72 -25.69 4.30
N GLY A 145 11.31 -25.10 5.43
CA GLY A 145 11.73 -23.78 5.88
C GLY A 145 11.27 -22.62 4.99
N LYS A 146 10.33 -22.86 4.06
CA LYS A 146 9.83 -21.85 3.10
C LYS A 146 8.70 -21.02 3.71
N GLU A 147 8.72 -19.72 3.45
CA GLU A 147 7.67 -18.79 3.84
C GLU A 147 6.63 -18.63 2.71
N TYR A 148 5.35 -18.59 3.09
CA TYR A 148 4.24 -18.32 2.19
C TYR A 148 3.50 -17.06 2.64
N PHE A 149 3.33 -16.10 1.74
CA PHE A 149 2.68 -14.82 1.99
C PHE A 149 1.28 -14.79 1.41
N GLN A 150 0.31 -14.47 2.26
CA GLN A 150 -1.09 -14.27 1.88
C GLN A 150 -1.51 -12.84 2.23
N GLU A 151 -1.83 -12.04 1.22
CA GLU A 151 -2.45 -10.72 1.41
C GLU A 151 -3.92 -10.89 1.80
N VAL A 152 -4.36 -10.12 2.78
CA VAL A 152 -5.75 -10.05 3.22
C VAL A 152 -6.47 -9.01 2.38
N ASN A 153 -7.39 -9.46 1.52
CA ASN A 153 -8.29 -8.63 0.72
C ASN A 153 -9.63 -8.37 1.43
#